data_AF-A0A1C5K631-F1
#
_entry.id   AF-A0A1C5K631-F1
#
_cell.length_a   1.000
_cell.length_b   1.000
_cell.length_c   1.000
_cell.angle_alpha   90.00
_cell.angle_beta   90.00
_cell.angle_gamma   90.00
#
_symmetry.space_group_name_H-M   'P 1'
#
loop_
_entity.id
_entity.type
_entity.pdbx_description
1 polymer ?
#
loop_
_entity_poly.entity_id
_entity_poly.type
_entity_poly.pdbx_seq_one_letter_code
_entity_poly.pdbx_strand_id
1 'polypeptide(L)'
;MRAIRRRADASQRELARWAGVHHGTVGRIEAGVLTPSIALLRRIIAVAGFQLAVVDGSGRVLTPMRDSDDTRDGAGRRYPSHLDTILDPEPGEWWADVYGLARPPETFYRNRAVRDAMRRRSQWEVRVAKYRNVPPPPRVVRPQW
;
A
#
# COMPACT_ATOMS: atom_id res chain seq x y z
N MET A 1 -3.50 -9.74 22.59
CA MET A 1 -4.21 -10.98 22.98
C MET A 1 -5.38 -10.74 23.94
N ARG A 2 -5.16 -10.21 25.14
CA ARG A 2 -6.24 -9.98 26.12
C ARG A 2 -7.42 -9.15 25.57
N ALA A 3 -7.13 -8.10 24.79
CA ALA A 3 -8.16 -7.31 24.12
C ALA A 3 -9.00 -8.10 23.10
N ILE A 4 -8.38 -9.03 22.38
CA ILE A 4 -9.06 -9.91 21.41
C ILE A 4 -10.00 -10.84 22.16
N ARG A 5 -9.54 -11.46 23.25
CA ARG A 5 -10.38 -12.30 24.12
C ARG A 5 -11.57 -11.53 24.68
N ARG A 6 -11.35 -10.29 25.14
CA ARG A 6 -12.44 -9.43 25.63
C ARG A 6 -13.48 -9.12 24.54
N ARG A 7 -13.05 -8.92 23.29
CA ARG A 7 -13.98 -8.66 22.18
C ARG A 7 -14.74 -9.91 21.73
N ALA A 8 -14.09 -11.06 21.78
CA ALA A 8 -14.67 -12.37 21.44
C ALA A 8 -15.47 -13.01 22.58
N ASP A 9 -15.47 -12.40 23.77
CA ASP A 9 -16.01 -12.97 25.01
C ASP A 9 -15.51 -14.41 25.28
N ALA A 10 -14.19 -14.62 25.16
CA ALA A 10 -13.58 -15.94 25.19
C ALA A 10 -12.57 -16.11 26.33
N SER A 11 -12.65 -17.24 27.03
CA SER A 11 -11.55 -17.73 27.88
C SER A 11 -10.31 -18.09 27.04
N GLN A 12 -9.16 -18.30 27.69
CA GLN A 12 -7.95 -18.75 26.99
C GLN A 12 -8.16 -20.12 26.31
N ARG A 13 -8.89 -21.03 26.95
CA ARG A 13 -9.22 -22.35 26.43
C ARG A 13 -10.16 -22.28 25.23
N GLU A 14 -11.18 -21.43 25.30
CA GLU A 14 -12.11 -21.21 24.18
C GLU A 14 -11.41 -20.57 22.99
N LEU A 15 -10.64 -19.51 23.21
CA LEU A 15 -9.86 -18.88 22.13
C LEU A 15 -8.89 -19.88 21.49
N ALA A 16 -8.23 -20.71 22.29
CA ALA A 16 -7.34 -21.74 21.78
C ALA A 16 -8.08 -22.77 20.92
N ARG A 17 -9.24 -23.24 21.38
CA ARG A 17 -10.10 -24.17 20.66
C ARG A 17 -10.57 -23.57 19.33
N TRP A 18 -11.10 -22.35 19.36
CA TRP A 18 -11.57 -21.63 18.18
C TRP A 18 -10.45 -21.31 17.18
N ALA A 19 -9.24 -21.02 17.66
CA ALA A 19 -8.08 -20.76 16.81
C ALA A 19 -7.30 -22.03 16.37
N GLY A 20 -7.77 -23.23 16.75
CA GLY A 20 -7.12 -24.51 16.43
C GLY A 20 -5.71 -24.62 17.00
N VAL A 21 -5.49 -24.21 18.26
CA VAL A 21 -4.21 -24.34 18.96
C VAL A 21 -4.34 -25.03 20.31
N HIS A 22 -3.23 -25.57 20.79
CA HIS A 22 -3.12 -26.08 22.15
C HIS A 22 -3.41 -24.98 23.18
N HIS A 23 -4.16 -25.33 24.24
CA HIS A 23 -4.61 -24.36 25.27
C HIS A 23 -3.46 -23.59 25.93
N GLY A 24 -2.32 -24.24 26.18
CA GLY A 24 -1.13 -23.60 26.74
C GLY A 24 -0.45 -22.60 25.80
N THR A 25 -0.76 -22.59 24.51
CA THR A 25 -0.20 -21.64 23.54
C THR A 25 -0.72 -20.23 23.77
N VAL A 26 -2.03 -20.07 24.01
CA VAL A 26 -2.62 -18.74 24.29
C VAL A 26 -2.04 -18.15 25.58
N GLY A 27 -1.91 -18.95 26.63
CA GLY A 27 -1.31 -18.53 27.90
C GLY A 27 0.14 -18.07 27.74
N ARG A 28 0.98 -18.83 27.01
CA ARG A 28 2.38 -18.44 26.74
C ARG A 28 2.49 -17.17 25.91
N ILE A 29 1.60 -16.95 24.93
CA ILE A 29 1.57 -15.70 24.16
C ILE A 29 1.19 -14.53 25.06
N GLU A 30 0.18 -14.69 25.92
CA GLU A 30 -0.24 -13.64 26.85
C GLU A 30 0.78 -13.31 27.92
N ALA A 31 1.59 -14.28 28.32
CA ALA A 31 2.70 -14.10 29.25
C ALA A 31 3.97 -13.53 28.57
N GLY A 32 3.98 -13.35 27.24
CA GLY A 32 5.16 -12.88 26.51
C GLY A 32 6.27 -13.93 26.36
N VAL A 33 6.03 -15.18 26.78
CA VAL A 33 7.00 -16.30 26.71
C VAL A 33 7.10 -16.86 25.29
N LEU A 34 6.04 -16.71 24.49
CA LEU A 34 5.99 -17.18 23.11
C LEU A 34 5.58 -16.05 22.16
N THR A 35 6.45 -15.74 21.21
CA THR A 35 6.11 -14.88 20.07
C THR A 35 5.42 -15.72 18.98
N PRO A 36 4.15 -15.46 18.65
CA PRO A 36 3.44 -16.22 17.63
C PRO A 36 3.97 -15.86 16.23
N SER A 37 3.93 -16.81 15.31
CA SER A 37 4.09 -16.51 13.89
C SER A 37 2.96 -15.61 13.39
N ILE A 38 3.17 -14.87 12.30
CA ILE A 38 2.13 -14.04 11.67
C ILE A 38 0.90 -14.90 11.31
N ALA A 39 1.14 -16.12 10.81
CA ALA A 39 0.07 -17.06 10.47
C ALA A 39 -0.77 -17.43 11.71
N LEU A 40 -0.11 -17.72 12.84
CA LEU A 40 -0.79 -18.03 14.09
C LEU A 40 -1.56 -16.82 14.61
N LEU A 41 -0.94 -15.64 14.63
CA LEU A 41 -1.59 -14.40 15.07
C LEU A 41 -2.84 -14.12 14.23
N ARG A 42 -2.74 -14.25 12.90
CA ARG A 42 -3.86 -14.09 11.96
C ARG A 42 -5.03 -15.01 12.32
N ARG A 43 -4.78 -16.30 12.58
CA ARG A 43 -5.85 -17.24 12.97
C ARG A 43 -6.52 -16.83 14.27
N ILE A 44 -5.73 -16.44 15.27
CA ILE A 44 -6.27 -16.07 16.58
C ILE A 44 -7.12 -14.80 16.51
N ILE A 45 -6.65 -13.77 15.81
CA ILE A 45 -7.39 -12.50 15.74
C ILE A 45 -8.67 -12.65 14.90
N ALA A 46 -8.66 -13.55 13.91
CA ALA A 46 -9.81 -13.83 13.04
C ALA A 46 -10.99 -14.41 13.80
N VAL A 47 -10.76 -15.12 14.92
CA VAL A 47 -11.81 -15.62 15.82
C VAL A 47 -12.71 -14.49 16.33
N ALA A 48 -12.15 -13.29 16.52
CA ALA A 48 -12.87 -12.11 16.97
C ALA A 48 -13.29 -11.18 15.81
N GLY A 49 -13.15 -11.63 14.55
CA GLY A 49 -13.46 -10.84 13.36
C GLY A 49 -12.41 -9.77 12.99
N PHE A 50 -11.20 -9.82 13.56
CA PHE A 50 -10.14 -8.87 13.24
C PHE A 50 -9.22 -9.37 12.11
N GLN A 51 -8.57 -8.43 11.44
CA GLN A 51 -7.59 -8.66 10.38
C GLN A 51 -6.29 -7.91 10.67
N LEU A 52 -5.16 -8.41 10.14
CA LEU A 52 -3.88 -7.70 10.21
C LEU A 52 -3.81 -6.71 9.04
N ALA A 53 -3.42 -5.47 9.34
CA ALA A 53 -3.20 -4.43 8.35
C ALA A 53 -1.81 -3.83 8.55
N VAL A 54 -1.14 -3.52 7.44
CA VAL A 54 0.08 -2.70 7.45
C VAL A 54 -0.37 -1.25 7.54
N VAL A 55 0.16 -0.50 8.50
CA VAL A 55 -0.18 0.91 8.73
C VAL A 55 1.07 1.77 8.72
N ASP A 56 0.94 3.02 8.29
CA ASP A 56 2.01 4.02 8.43
C ASP A 56 2.09 4.56 9.88
N GLY A 57 3.08 5.41 10.17
CA GLY A 57 3.26 6.03 11.50
C GLY A 57 2.10 6.92 11.95
N SER A 58 1.18 7.28 11.05
CA SER A 58 -0.05 8.03 11.36
C SER A 58 -1.28 7.14 11.50
N GLY A 59 -1.12 5.82 11.41
CA GLY A 59 -2.21 4.84 11.51
C GLY A 59 -3.01 4.65 10.21
N ARG A 60 -2.55 5.17 9.06
CA ARG A 60 -3.23 4.95 7.77
C ARG A 60 -2.86 3.58 7.23
N VAL A 61 -3.87 2.83 6.82
CA VAL A 61 -3.69 1.51 6.21
C VAL A 61 -3.00 1.66 4.85
N LEU A 62 -1.91 0.91 4.65
CA LEU A 62 -1.27 0.75 3.36
C LEU A 62 -2.22 -0.04 2.45
N THR A 63 -2.82 0.66 1.49
CA THR A 63 -3.65 0.04 0.47
C THR A 63 -2.75 -0.66 -0.56
N PRO A 64 -3.10 -1.87 -1.02
CA PRO A 64 -2.41 -2.51 -2.13
C PRO A 64 -2.28 -1.55 -3.32
N MET A 65 -1.10 -1.55 -3.95
CA MET A 65 -0.91 -0.84 -5.21
C MET A 65 -1.84 -1.47 -6.26
N ARG A 66 -2.47 -0.64 -7.09
CA ARG A 66 -3.24 -1.14 -8.23
C ARG A 66 -2.26 -1.44 -9.34
N ASP A 67 -2.09 -2.72 -9.66
CA ASP A 67 -1.37 -3.12 -10.86
C ASP A 67 -2.27 -2.89 -12.08
N SER A 68 -1.68 -2.42 -13.18
CA SER A 68 -2.33 -2.50 -14.49
C SER A 68 -2.01 -3.88 -15.04
N ASP A 69 -2.97 -4.81 -14.99
CA ASP A 69 -2.72 -6.22 -15.35
C ASP A 69 -2.29 -6.41 -16.81
N ASP A 70 -2.70 -5.49 -17.68
CA ASP A 70 -2.43 -5.53 -19.12
C ASP A 70 -1.14 -4.81 -19.52
N THR A 71 -0.45 -4.15 -18.58
CA THR A 71 0.74 -3.33 -18.90
C THR A 71 2.02 -4.08 -18.55
N ARG A 72 2.69 -4.60 -19.57
CA ARG A 72 4.00 -5.25 -19.48
C ARG A 72 4.97 -4.57 -20.44
N ASP A 73 6.26 -4.59 -20.10
CA ASP A 73 7.28 -4.10 -21.01
C ASP A 73 7.38 -4.99 -22.28
N GLY A 74 8.14 -4.54 -23.28
CA GLY A 74 8.35 -5.30 -24.52
C GLY A 74 9.00 -6.68 -24.35
N ALA A 75 9.46 -7.03 -23.14
CA ALA A 75 9.99 -8.34 -22.77
C ALA A 75 9.02 -9.15 -21.87
N GLY A 76 7.77 -8.70 -21.70
CA GLY A 76 6.73 -9.38 -20.92
C GLY A 76 6.88 -9.26 -19.40
N ARG A 77 7.75 -8.38 -18.90
CA ARG A 77 7.98 -8.14 -17.46
C ARG A 77 7.07 -7.02 -16.95
N ARG A 78 6.82 -7.02 -15.64
CA ARG A 78 6.12 -5.92 -14.97
C ARG A 78 7.04 -4.71 -14.82
N TYR A 79 6.47 -3.52 -14.90
CA TYR A 79 7.19 -2.29 -14.60
C TYR A 79 7.60 -2.24 -13.11
N PRO A 80 8.69 -1.53 -12.75
CA PRO A 80 9.15 -1.46 -11.37
C PRO A 80 8.14 -0.82 -10.42
N SER A 81 7.76 -1.51 -9.33
CA SER A 81 6.71 -1.08 -8.39
C SER A 81 6.97 0.19 -7.60
N HIS A 82 8.21 0.68 -7.56
CA HIS A 82 8.59 1.93 -6.88
C HIS A 82 8.44 3.17 -7.77
N LEU A 83 8.09 2.97 -9.04
CA LEU A 83 7.96 4.01 -10.07
C LEU A 83 6.49 4.08 -10.51
N ASP A 84 6.06 5.29 -10.85
CA ASP A 84 4.71 5.52 -11.35
C ASP A 84 4.75 5.36 -12.88
N THR A 85 4.21 4.26 -13.39
CA THR A 85 4.12 3.99 -14.84
C THR A 85 3.16 4.97 -15.49
N ILE A 86 3.62 5.59 -16.58
CA ILE A 86 2.88 6.48 -17.45
C ILE A 86 2.54 5.68 -18.71
N LEU A 87 1.26 5.62 -19.03
CA LEU A 87 0.76 5.10 -20.29
C LEU A 87 0.63 6.28 -21.26
N ASP A 88 1.03 6.10 -22.51
CA ASP A 88 0.94 7.10 -23.57
C ASP A 88 1.55 8.47 -23.19
N PRO A 89 2.87 8.54 -22.95
CA PRO A 89 3.51 9.75 -22.44
C PRO A 89 3.31 10.97 -23.36
N GLU A 90 2.95 12.11 -22.77
CA GLU A 90 2.91 13.40 -23.47
C GLU A 90 4.33 13.88 -23.83
N PRO A 91 4.47 14.82 -24.78
CA PRO A 91 5.77 15.46 -25.04
C PRO A 91 6.37 16.09 -23.78
N GLY A 92 7.63 15.76 -23.51
CA GLY A 92 8.41 16.20 -22.34
C GLY A 92 8.29 15.29 -21.12
N GLU A 93 7.51 14.21 -21.18
CA GLU A 93 7.38 13.25 -20.08
C GLU A 93 8.41 12.12 -20.17
N TRP A 94 8.92 11.85 -21.36
CA TRP A 94 9.99 10.90 -21.58
C TRP A 94 11.33 11.62 -21.75
N TRP A 95 12.38 11.11 -21.09
CA TRP A 95 13.70 11.76 -21.07
C TRP A 95 14.31 11.97 -22.45
N ALA A 96 13.91 11.16 -23.44
CA ALA A 96 14.48 11.18 -24.78
C ALA A 96 13.63 11.97 -25.80
N ASP A 97 12.56 12.63 -25.36
CA ASP A 97 11.78 13.55 -26.20
C ASP A 97 12.66 14.68 -26.75
N VAL A 98 13.65 15.13 -25.98
CA VAL A 98 14.63 16.17 -26.35
C VAL A 98 15.53 15.77 -27.52
N TYR A 99 15.68 14.46 -27.74
CA TYR A 99 16.48 13.89 -28.82
C TYR A 99 15.63 13.51 -30.04
N GLY A 100 14.31 13.76 -30.01
CA GLY A 100 13.41 13.43 -31.11
C GLY A 100 13.24 11.93 -31.38
N LEU A 101 13.52 11.08 -30.38
CA LEU A 101 13.39 9.64 -30.51
C LEU A 101 11.92 9.19 -30.53
N ALA A 102 11.65 8.02 -31.12
CA ALA A 102 10.31 7.44 -31.09
C ALA A 102 9.90 7.13 -29.64
N ARG A 103 8.76 7.68 -29.22
CA ARG A 103 8.24 7.51 -27.86
C ARG A 103 7.86 6.05 -27.60
N PRO A 104 8.26 5.47 -26.46
CA PRO A 104 7.73 4.18 -26.04
C PRO A 104 6.24 4.33 -25.65
N PRO A 105 5.43 3.28 -25.82
CA PRO A 105 4.03 3.30 -25.40
C PRO A 105 3.88 3.53 -23.89
N GLU A 106 4.84 3.07 -23.08
CA GLU A 106 4.85 3.31 -21.63
C GLU A 106 6.23 3.77 -21.11
N THR A 107 6.22 4.63 -20.10
CA THR A 107 7.43 5.12 -19.43
C THR A 107 7.21 5.42 -17.94
N PHE A 108 8.15 6.09 -17.27
CA PHE A 108 7.98 6.56 -15.88
C PHE A 108 8.95 7.71 -15.57
N TYR A 109 8.57 8.57 -14.63
CA TYR A 109 9.50 9.57 -14.10
C TYR A 109 10.52 8.93 -13.15
N ARG A 110 11.81 9.22 -13.32
CA ARG A 110 12.85 8.77 -12.37
C ARG A 110 12.91 9.63 -11.10
N ASN A 111 12.61 10.93 -11.21
CA ASN A 111 12.71 11.87 -10.09
C ASN A 111 11.53 11.72 -9.12
N ARG A 112 11.81 11.28 -7.88
CA ARG A 112 10.79 11.08 -6.83
C ARG A 112 10.06 12.35 -6.44
N ALA A 113 10.74 13.49 -6.34
CA ALA A 113 10.11 14.75 -5.93
C ALA A 113 9.07 15.23 -6.97
N VAL A 114 9.38 15.05 -8.26
CA VAL A 114 8.44 15.32 -9.37
C VAL A 114 7.22 14.41 -9.27
N ARG A 115 7.44 13.09 -9.09
CA ARG A 115 6.36 12.11 -8.92
C ARG A 115 5.46 12.40 -7.73
N ASP A 116 6.03 12.67 -6.56
CA ASP A 116 5.26 12.92 -5.35
C ASP A 116 4.46 14.24 -5.44
N ALA A 117 4.96 15.23 -6.16
CA ALA A 117 4.25 16.47 -6.41
C ALA A 117 3.11 16.32 -7.45
N MET A 118 3.34 15.56 -8.52
CA MET A 118 2.28 15.16 -9.47
C MET A 118 1.20 14.34 -8.76
N ARG A 119 1.57 13.33 -7.96
CA ARG A 119 0.63 12.50 -7.19
C ARG A 119 -0.22 13.35 -6.23
N ARG A 120 0.38 14.29 -5.50
CA ARG A 120 -0.37 15.22 -4.62
C ARG A 120 -1.40 16.02 -5.41
N ARG A 121 -1.04 16.45 -6.62
CA ARG A 121 -1.93 17.20 -7.49
C ARG A 121 -3.06 16.34 -8.06
N SER A 122 -2.78 15.17 -8.63
CA SER A 122 -3.83 14.27 -9.11
C SER A 122 -4.79 13.87 -7.98
N GLN A 123 -4.30 13.64 -6.76
CA GLN A 123 -5.16 13.36 -5.61
C GLN A 123 -6.06 14.56 -5.22
N TRP A 124 -5.55 15.79 -5.34
CA TRP A 124 -6.33 17.01 -5.13
C TRP A 124 -7.41 17.17 -6.21
N GLU A 125 -7.05 16.99 -7.49
CA GLU A 125 -7.93 17.14 -8.67
C GLU A 125 -9.01 16.06 -8.75
N VAL A 126 -8.70 14.80 -8.41
CA VAL A 126 -9.70 13.71 -8.40
C VAL A 126 -10.62 13.78 -7.18
N ARG A 127 -10.13 14.34 -6.06
CA ARG A 127 -10.90 14.45 -4.82
C ARG A 127 -11.26 15.91 -4.51
N VAL A 128 -11.61 16.69 -5.52
CA VAL A 128 -11.98 18.12 -5.39
C VAL A 128 -13.05 18.34 -4.32
N ALA A 129 -14.05 17.45 -4.20
CA ALA A 129 -15.06 17.54 -3.15
C ALA A 129 -14.47 17.47 -1.73
N LYS A 130 -13.42 16.65 -1.52
CA LYS A 130 -12.70 16.51 -0.24
C LYS A 130 -11.73 17.66 0.01
N TYR A 131 -11.14 18.22 -1.05
CA TYR A 131 -10.10 19.25 -0.96
C TYR A 131 -10.55 20.65 -1.39
N ARG A 132 -11.86 20.90 -1.52
CA ARG A 132 -12.42 22.18 -1.98
C ARG A 132 -11.94 23.43 -1.23
N ASN A 133 -11.56 23.25 0.04
CA ASN A 133 -11.10 24.33 0.92
C ASN A 133 -9.56 24.37 1.06
N VAL A 134 -8.83 23.53 0.33
CA VAL A 134 -7.37 23.45 0.36
C VAL A 134 -6.83 24.06 -0.92
N PRO A 135 -5.88 25.02 -0.87
CA PRO A 135 -5.30 25.60 -2.07
C PRO A 135 -4.63 24.51 -2.91
N PRO A 136 -4.65 24.65 -4.26
CA PRO A 136 -4.06 23.66 -5.14
C PRO A 136 -2.57 23.49 -4.84
N PRO A 137 -2.04 22.25 -4.80
CA PRO A 137 -0.61 22.04 -4.65
C PRO A 137 0.16 22.71 -5.79
N PRO A 138 1.37 23.26 -5.52
CA PRO A 138 2.14 23.99 -6.50
C PRO A 138 2.40 23.15 -7.75
N ARG A 139 2.30 23.79 -8.93
CA ARG A 139 2.63 23.12 -10.18
C ARG A 139 4.11 22.75 -10.15
N VAL A 140 4.43 21.48 -10.36
CA VAL A 140 5.81 21.13 -10.73
C VAL A 140 6.03 21.75 -12.09
N VAL A 141 6.96 22.71 -12.19
CA VAL A 141 7.45 23.14 -13.48
C VAL A 141 8.09 21.90 -14.09
N ARG A 142 7.49 21.38 -15.18
CA ARG A 142 8.06 20.25 -15.93
C ARG A 142 9.50 20.64 -16.22
N PRO A 143 10.50 19.87 -15.75
CA PRO A 143 11.88 20.23 -16.03
C PRO A 143 12.03 20.27 -17.55
N GLN A 144 12.39 21.46 -18.05
CA GLN A 144 12.82 21.65 -19.42
C GLN A 144 14.20 20.98 -19.48
N TRP A 145 14.24 19.70 -19.85
CA TRP A 145 15.48 19.09 -20.29
C TRP A 145 15.64 19.45 -21.76
#